data_AF-A0A2S4UJB2-F1
#
_entry.id   AF-A0A2S4UJB2-F1
#
_cell.length_a   1.000
_cell.length_b   1.000
_cell.length_c   1.000
_cell.angle_alpha   90.00
_cell.angle_beta   90.00
_cell.angle_gamma   90.00
#
_symmetry.space_group_name_H-M   'P 1'
#
loop_
_entity.id
_entity.type
_entity.pdbx_description
1 polymer ?
#
loop_
_entity_poly.entity_id
_entity_poly.type
_entity_poly.pdbx_seq_one_letter_code
_entity_poly.pdbx_strand_id
1 'polypeptide(L)'
;MAHTTSSSKGSAVSKNLTVAQQEWLDGVIACMKEQIRTELKPDNDPRTPLEKVLADDHALQNMHYYYDGVMQEAQFMQLGSSQMPNFYALWVARRAELGRGPPLTKEQTTAYNSAIATGEIPAGHKE
;
A
#
# COMPACT_ATOMS: atom_id res chain seq x y z
N MET A 1 -38.46 -10.49 -7.56
CA MET A 1 -38.68 -9.23 -8.31
C MET A 1 -37.82 -8.16 -7.66
N ALA A 2 -37.35 -7.21 -8.47
CA ALA A 2 -36.23 -6.32 -8.20
C ALA A 2 -36.30 -5.53 -6.89
N HIS A 3 -35.22 -5.57 -6.11
CA HIS A 3 -34.90 -4.50 -5.17
C HIS A 3 -34.05 -3.48 -5.93
N THR A 4 -34.70 -2.44 -6.43
CA THR A 4 -34.01 -1.21 -6.85
C THR A 4 -33.37 -0.57 -5.61
N THR A 5 -32.07 -0.75 -5.46
CA THR A 5 -31.26 0.09 -4.58
C THR A 5 -31.14 1.46 -5.24
N SER A 6 -31.91 2.41 -4.71
CA SER A 6 -31.75 3.83 -5.00
C SER A 6 -30.30 4.21 -4.72
N SER A 7 -29.60 4.65 -5.76
CA SER A 7 -28.30 5.29 -5.65
C SER A 7 -28.49 6.56 -4.82
N SER A 8 -28.11 6.48 -3.54
CA SER A 8 -27.92 7.66 -2.70
C SER A 8 -26.71 8.40 -3.26
N LYS A 9 -26.96 9.16 -4.32
CA LYS A 9 -26.10 10.21 -4.83
C LYS A 9 -25.90 11.15 -3.65
N GLY A 10 -24.73 11.10 -3.02
CA GLY A 10 -24.39 11.92 -1.86
C GLY A 10 -24.76 13.36 -2.18
N SER A 11 -25.85 13.83 -1.56
CA SER A 11 -26.33 15.19 -1.71
C SER A 11 -25.23 16.08 -1.14
N ALA A 12 -24.48 16.76 -2.00
CA ALA A 12 -23.63 17.85 -1.58
C ALA A 12 -24.57 18.91 -1.00
N VAL A 13 -24.78 18.85 0.32
CA VAL A 13 -25.54 19.84 1.07
C VAL A 13 -24.83 21.16 0.81
N SER A 14 -25.43 21.97 -0.07
CA SER A 14 -24.94 23.31 -0.36
C SER A 14 -25.14 24.14 0.90
N LYS A 15 -24.10 24.20 1.73
CA LYS A 15 -24.06 25.16 2.83
C LYS A 15 -23.94 26.53 2.19
N ASN A 16 -24.93 27.39 2.42
CA ASN A 16 -24.83 28.80 2.03
C ASN A 16 -23.73 29.43 2.88
N LEU A 17 -22.52 29.51 2.32
CA LEU A 17 -21.38 30.18 2.96
C LEU A 17 -21.64 31.68 2.96
N THR A 18 -21.30 32.35 4.06
CA THR A 18 -21.21 33.80 4.04
C THR A 18 -20.07 34.24 3.12
N VAL A 19 -20.11 35.48 2.64
CA VAL A 19 -19.06 36.04 1.77
C VAL A 19 -17.66 35.84 2.40
N ALA A 20 -17.54 36.12 3.70
CA ALA A 20 -16.27 35.93 4.43
C ALA A 20 -15.83 34.46 4.54
N GLN A 21 -16.77 33.50 4.65
CA GLN A 21 -16.44 32.08 4.67
C GLN A 21 -15.99 31.58 3.29
N GLN A 22 -16.59 32.10 2.22
CA GLN A 22 -16.17 31.80 0.87
C GLN A 22 -14.77 32.34 0.58
N GLU A 23 -14.50 33.60 0.91
CA GLU A 23 -13.17 34.21 0.75
C GLU A 23 -12.08 33.47 1.53
N TRP A 24 -12.39 33.05 2.76
CA TRP A 24 -11.47 32.24 3.56
C TRP A 24 -11.20 30.87 2.92
N LEU A 25 -12.25 30.18 2.45
CA LEU A 25 -12.12 28.88 1.80
C LEU A 25 -11.32 28.98 0.50
N ASP A 26 -11.58 30.03 -0.29
CA ASP A 26 -10.84 30.30 -1.53
C ASP A 26 -9.35 30.55 -1.25
N GLY A 27 -9.02 31.24 -0.15
CA GLY A 27 -7.64 31.41 0.31
C GLY A 27 -6.96 30.09 0.70
N VAL A 28 -7.67 29.21 1.43
CA VAL A 28 -7.15 27.87 1.78
C VAL A 28 -6.93 27.04 0.52
N ILE A 29 -7.89 27.02 -0.41
CA ILE A 29 -7.77 26.27 -1.68
C ILE A 29 -6.60 26.80 -2.51
N ALA A 30 -6.41 28.11 -2.58
CA ALA A 30 -5.27 28.71 -3.30
C ALA A 30 -3.94 28.29 -2.67
N CYS A 31 -3.83 28.32 -1.34
CA CYS A 31 -2.65 27.88 -0.62
C CYS A 31 -2.34 26.38 -0.86
N MET A 32 -3.36 25.51 -0.75
CA MET A 32 -3.19 24.07 -1.00
C MET A 32 -2.79 23.78 -2.45
N LYS A 33 -3.35 24.49 -3.43
CA LYS A 33 -2.95 24.38 -4.84
C LYS A 33 -1.50 24.79 -5.05
N GLU A 34 -1.06 25.84 -4.37
CA GLU A 34 0.33 26.28 -4.45
C GLU A 34 1.28 25.27 -3.82
N GLN A 35 0.98 24.73 -2.63
CA GLN A 35 1.75 23.65 -2.02
C GLN A 35 1.84 22.40 -2.91
N ILE A 36 0.73 22.01 -3.56
CA ILE A 36 0.74 20.90 -4.52
C ILE A 36 1.66 21.20 -5.71
N ARG A 37 1.69 22.45 -6.18
CA ARG A 37 2.53 22.85 -7.32
C ARG A 37 4.01 22.96 -6.95
N THR A 38 4.34 23.42 -5.75
CA THR A 38 5.72 23.80 -5.37
C THR A 38 6.43 22.75 -4.55
N GLU A 39 5.75 22.13 -3.59
CA GLU A 39 6.36 21.24 -2.59
C GLU A 39 6.12 19.76 -2.93
N LEU A 40 4.95 19.43 -3.47
CA LEU A 40 4.65 18.10 -3.98
C LEU A 40 5.15 17.97 -5.42
N LYS A 41 6.47 17.87 -5.60
CA LYS A 41 7.03 17.46 -6.89
C LYS A 41 6.27 16.20 -7.35
N PRO A 42 5.75 16.16 -8.59
CA PRO A 42 5.25 14.91 -9.13
C PRO A 42 6.38 13.90 -9.02
N ASP A 43 6.05 12.77 -8.40
CA ASP A 43 6.97 11.66 -8.28
C ASP A 43 7.18 11.10 -9.70
N ASN A 44 8.20 11.63 -10.39
CA ASN A 44 8.53 11.30 -11.77
C ASN A 44 9.15 9.91 -11.91
N ASP A 45 9.28 9.18 -10.79
CA ASP A 45 9.68 7.79 -10.82
C ASP A 45 8.51 6.96 -11.41
N PRO A 46 8.71 6.32 -12.58
CA PRO A 46 7.66 5.59 -13.27
C PRO A 46 7.24 4.31 -12.53
N ARG A 47 7.99 3.92 -11.50
CA ARG A 47 7.66 2.77 -10.66
C ARG A 47 6.33 3.02 -9.94
N THR A 48 5.50 1.98 -9.93
CA THR A 48 4.30 1.92 -9.10
C THR A 48 4.67 2.06 -7.61
N PRO A 49 3.74 2.49 -6.74
CA PRO A 49 3.98 2.51 -5.30
C PRO A 49 4.49 1.17 -4.75
N LEU A 50 3.96 0.05 -5.28
CA LEU A 50 4.41 -1.28 -4.91
C LEU A 50 5.88 -1.53 -5.29
N GLU A 51 6.28 -1.20 -6.52
CA GLU A 51 7.67 -1.36 -6.96
C GLU A 51 8.65 -0.46 -6.21
N LYS A 52 8.21 0.73 -5.78
CA LYS A 52 8.98 1.65 -4.92
C LYS A 52 9.22 1.04 -3.55
N VAL A 53 8.16 0.55 -2.91
CA VAL A 53 8.23 -0.14 -1.61
C VAL A 53 9.10 -1.39 -1.70
N LEU A 54 8.95 -2.17 -2.78
CA LEU A 54 9.76 -3.37 -3.00
C LEU A 54 11.23 -3.07 -3.34
N ALA A 55 11.58 -1.82 -3.68
CA ALA A 55 12.95 -1.40 -3.94
C ALA A 55 13.61 -0.68 -2.75
N ASP A 56 12.86 -0.38 -1.69
CA ASP A 56 13.34 0.32 -0.50
C ASP A 56 13.66 -0.69 0.61
N ASP A 57 14.94 -0.82 0.95
CA ASP A 57 15.41 -1.76 1.97
C ASP A 57 14.83 -1.50 3.35
N HIS A 58 14.59 -0.24 3.70
CA HIS A 58 13.98 0.10 4.97
C HIS A 58 12.51 -0.34 4.99
N ALA A 59 11.79 -0.15 3.87
CA ALA A 59 10.43 -0.63 3.74
C ALA A 59 10.36 -2.16 3.73
N LEU A 60 11.29 -2.83 3.03
CA LEU A 60 11.44 -4.28 3.02
C LEU A 60 11.82 -4.86 4.39
N GLN A 61 12.63 -4.17 5.19
CA GLN A 61 12.96 -4.63 6.53
C GLN A 61 11.75 -4.58 7.48
N ASN A 62 10.88 -3.58 7.29
CA ASN A 62 9.68 -3.38 8.11
C ASN A 62 8.41 -3.97 7.48
N MET A 63 8.54 -4.66 6.35
CA MET A 63 7.43 -5.16 5.55
C MET A 63 6.49 -6.08 6.34
N HIS A 64 7.06 -6.85 7.28
CA HIS A 64 6.32 -7.76 8.13
C HIS A 64 5.28 -7.06 9.02
N TYR A 65 5.58 -5.85 9.52
CA TYR A 65 4.62 -5.08 10.31
C TYR A 65 3.39 -4.68 9.49
N TYR A 66 3.58 -4.35 8.22
CA TYR A 66 2.49 -4.02 7.32
C TYR A 66 1.75 -5.27 6.85
N TYR A 67 2.49 -6.35 6.61
CA TYR A 67 1.93 -7.63 6.17
C TYR A 67 0.96 -8.20 7.19
N ASP A 68 1.33 -8.27 8.46
CA ASP A 68 0.49 -8.88 9.50
C ASP A 68 -0.86 -8.14 9.64
N GLY A 69 -0.84 -6.80 9.52
CA GLY A 69 -2.06 -5.99 9.50
C GLY A 69 -2.94 -6.27 8.27
N VAL A 70 -2.33 -6.29 7.07
CA VAL A 70 -3.04 -6.60 5.81
C VAL A 70 -3.60 -8.02 5.82
N MET A 71 -2.87 -8.98 6.38
CA MET A 71 -3.33 -10.36 6.54
C MET A 71 -4.55 -10.44 7.47
N GLN A 72 -4.52 -9.73 8.60
CA GLN A 72 -5.66 -9.67 9.52
C GLN A 72 -6.88 -9.01 8.88
N GLU A 73 -6.69 -7.91 8.16
CA GLU A 73 -7.75 -7.23 7.43
C GLU A 73 -8.34 -8.12 6.33
N ALA A 74 -7.50 -8.82 5.58
CA ALA A 74 -7.95 -9.73 4.54
C ALA A 74 -8.68 -10.96 5.10
N GLN A 75 -8.25 -11.48 6.26
CA GLN A 75 -8.99 -12.50 7.01
C GLN A 75 -10.35 -11.99 7.47
N PHE A 76 -10.41 -10.75 7.97
CA PHE A 76 -11.68 -10.11 8.34
C PHE A 76 -12.62 -9.98 7.14
N MET A 77 -12.07 -9.70 5.95
CA MET A 77 -12.80 -9.64 4.69
C MET A 77 -13.08 -11.01 4.06
N GLN A 78 -12.68 -12.11 4.72
CA GLN A 78 -12.83 -13.49 4.23
C GLN A 78 -12.20 -13.72 2.85
N LEU A 79 -11.14 -12.99 2.53
CA LEU A 79 -10.38 -13.20 1.31
C LEU A 79 -9.64 -14.54 1.40
N GLY A 80 -9.79 -15.35 0.35
CA GLY A 80 -9.08 -16.63 0.27
C GLY A 80 -7.58 -16.40 0.06
N SER A 81 -6.75 -17.36 0.47
CA SER A 81 -5.29 -17.30 0.25
C SER A 81 -4.90 -17.15 -1.23
N SER A 82 -5.74 -17.61 -2.16
CA SER A 82 -5.57 -17.41 -3.60
C SER A 82 -5.85 -15.98 -4.08
N GLN A 83 -6.55 -15.17 -3.28
CA GLN A 83 -6.89 -13.78 -3.58
C GLN A 83 -5.92 -12.80 -2.92
N MET A 84 -5.09 -13.27 -2.00
CA MET A 84 -4.04 -12.48 -1.36
C MET A 84 -2.71 -12.78 -2.01
N PRO A 85 -1.99 -11.76 -2.52
CA PRO A 85 -0.65 -11.98 -3.02
C PRO A 85 0.26 -12.44 -1.88
N ASN A 86 1.05 -13.50 -2.12
CA ASN A 86 2.13 -13.86 -1.21
C ASN A 86 3.21 -12.76 -1.31
N PHE A 87 3.14 -11.85 -0.36
CA PHE A 87 4.01 -10.68 -0.33
C PHE A 87 5.47 -11.04 -0.03
N TYR A 88 5.72 -12.14 0.69
CA TYR A 88 7.07 -12.67 0.88
C TYR A 88 7.65 -13.23 -0.43
N ALA A 89 6.83 -13.83 -1.30
CA ALA A 89 7.26 -14.24 -2.63
C ALA A 89 7.64 -13.04 -3.52
N LEU A 90 6.84 -11.98 -3.47
CA LEU A 90 7.16 -10.72 -4.17
C LEU A 90 8.45 -10.09 -3.63
N TRP A 91 8.66 -10.12 -2.31
CA TRP A 91 9.87 -9.61 -1.68
C TRP A 91 11.12 -10.41 -2.09
N VAL A 92 11.07 -11.75 -2.03
CA VAL A 92 12.17 -12.63 -2.44
C VAL A 92 12.49 -12.44 -3.93
N ALA A 93 11.46 -12.42 -4.79
CA ALA A 93 11.62 -12.20 -6.22
C ALA A 93 12.31 -10.85 -6.52
N ARG A 94 11.87 -9.78 -5.86
CA ARG A 94 12.47 -8.46 -6.06
C ARG A 94 13.90 -8.38 -5.56
N ARG A 95 14.22 -9.00 -4.42
CA ARG A 95 15.61 -9.08 -3.95
C ARG A 95 16.51 -9.79 -4.97
N ALA A 96 16.02 -10.88 -5.57
CA ALA A 96 16.75 -11.59 -6.62
C ALA A 96 16.98 -10.71 -7.86
N GLU A 97 15.97 -9.96 -8.33
CA GLU A 97 16.10 -9.00 -9.44
C GLU A 97 17.14 -7.90 -9.17
N LEU A 98 17.27 -7.49 -7.91
CA LEU A 98 18.26 -6.49 -7.47
C LEU A 98 19.66 -7.09 -7.25
N GLY A 99 19.87 -8.39 -7.52
CA GLY A 99 21.14 -9.08 -7.28
C GLY A 99 21.46 -9.27 -5.81
N ARG A 100 20.44 -9.31 -4.95
CA ARG A 100 20.58 -9.45 -3.50
C ARG A 100 20.21 -10.88 -3.09
N GLY A 101 20.88 -11.42 -2.06
CA GLY A 101 20.61 -12.77 -1.54
C GLY A 101 19.22 -12.92 -0.89
N PRO A 102 18.95 -13.94 -0.07
CA PRO A 102 17.74 -14.00 0.74
C PRO A 102 17.73 -12.94 1.88
N PRO A 103 16.56 -12.60 2.46
CA PRO A 103 16.47 -11.77 3.67
C PRO A 103 17.41 -12.26 4.79
N LEU A 104 18.00 -11.33 5.55
CA LEU A 104 18.90 -11.67 6.65
C LEU A 104 18.13 -12.42 7.73
N THR A 105 18.79 -13.30 8.48
CA THR A 105 18.13 -14.13 9.52
C THR A 105 17.32 -13.31 10.54
N LYS A 106 17.80 -12.11 10.89
CA LYS A 106 17.10 -11.17 11.79
C LYS A 106 15.82 -10.56 11.20
N GLU A 107 15.64 -10.67 9.89
CA GLU A 107 14.52 -10.14 9.10
C GLU A 107 13.54 -11.26 8.70
N GLN A 108 13.90 -12.52 8.96
CA GLN A 108 13.07 -13.69 8.67
C GLN A 108 12.00 -13.83 9.76
N THR A 109 10.75 -13.55 9.40
CA THR A 109 9.60 -13.68 10.30
C THR A 109 9.04 -15.10 10.30
N THR A 110 8.13 -15.38 11.25
CA THR A 110 7.38 -16.65 11.26
C THR A 110 6.67 -16.89 9.93
N ALA A 111 6.06 -15.86 9.34
CA ALA A 111 5.37 -15.97 8.06
C ALA A 111 6.32 -16.22 6.88
N TYR A 112 7.51 -15.61 6.87
CA TYR A 112 8.56 -15.95 5.91
C TYR A 112 8.95 -17.43 6.03
N ASN A 113 9.23 -17.91 7.24
CA ASN A 113 9.61 -19.30 7.48
C ASN A 113 8.48 -20.28 7.12
N SER A 114 7.23 -19.92 7.38
CA SER A 114 6.06 -20.70 6.94
C SER A 114 5.97 -20.76 5.43
N ALA A 115 6.19 -19.66 4.71
CA ALA A 115 6.15 -19.63 3.24
C ALA A 115 7.28 -20.48 2.61
N ILE A 116 8.45 -20.58 3.26
CA ILE A 116 9.51 -21.53 2.89
C ILE A 116 9.03 -22.97 3.12
N ALA A 117 8.42 -23.24 4.29
CA ALA A 117 7.98 -24.58 4.66
C ALA A 117 6.81 -25.11 3.79
N THR A 118 5.93 -24.22 3.31
CA THR A 118 4.83 -24.55 2.39
C THR A 118 5.28 -24.61 0.93
N GLY A 119 6.54 -24.27 0.63
CA GLY A 119 7.10 -24.28 -0.71
C GLY A 119 6.64 -23.11 -1.60
N GLU A 120 6.01 -22.09 -1.01
CA GLU A 120 5.56 -20.90 -1.73
C GLU A 120 6.73 -19.99 -2.14
N ILE A 121 7.84 -20.06 -1.38
CA ILE A 121 9.10 -19.39 -1.70
C ILE A 121 10.28 -20.36 -1.59
N PRO A 122 11.32 -20.20 -2.43
CA PRO A 122 12.47 -21.09 -2.39
C PRO A 122 13.24 -20.92 -1.08
N ALA A 123 13.64 -22.04 -0.47
CA ALA A 123 14.59 -22.04 0.64
C ALA A 123 15.87 -21.34 0.17
N GLY A 124 16.17 -20.17 0.73
CA GLY A 124 17.29 -19.34 0.29
C GLY A 124 18.59 -20.13 0.16
N HIS A 125 19.34 -19.90 -0.93
CA HIS A 125 20.63 -20.53 -1.15
C HIS A 125 21.55 -20.25 0.05
N LYS A 126 22.01 -21.33 0.69
CA LYS A 126 23.18 -21.28 1.57
C LYS A 126 24.37 -20.91 0.69
N GLU A 127 24.88 -19.70 0.87
CA GLU A 127 26.30 -19.42 0.63
C GLU A 127 27.00 -19.41 1.99
#